data_AF-A0AAV4MGF2-F1
#
_entry.id   AF-A0AAV4MGF2-F1
#
_cell.length_a   1.000
_cell.length_b   1.000
_cell.length_c   1.000
_cell.angle_alpha   90.00
_cell.angle_beta   90.00
_cell.angle_gamma   90.00
#
_symmetry.space_group_name_H-M   'P 1'
#
loop_
_entity.id
_entity.type
_entity.pdbx_description
1 polymer ?
#
loop_
_entity_poly.entity_id
_entity_poly.type
_entity_poly.pdbx_seq_one_letter_code
_entity_poly.pdbx_strand_id
1 'polypeptide(L)'
;MSKPETRNYLYCGVGLPISVKVKALFSSLGIQFTVLELDTLENGPEMQKAMAAKVGRSTVPQVFIRGQHVGGCDDTFTAHCNGKLQEMLFSKEEKYDYDLIVIGGGSGGLAASKEAAKLGRKVAVMDFVTPTPIGTTWGLGGTCVNVGCIPKKLMHQAAILGQSIKDAKSFGWSYEDKLEHNWAVMRENVQSHIGSLNWNYKVQLRSQQVKYINSYAQFVEGHKIKAVDKKGKETLMSAKHFIIATGERPRYPDVEGAKEYGITSDDVFSLEKSPGKTLVVGASYVALECAGFLNGIGLDVTVMVRSILLRGFDQDMAEKIGSYMQSEGIKFIRPCVPKKVEKLIQMSLIN
;
A
#
# COMPACT_ATOMS: atom_id res chain seq x y z
N MET A 1 -23.29 -2.64 -15.26
CA MET A 1 -24.23 -3.50 -14.50
C MET A 1 -24.12 -3.18 -13.01
N SER A 2 -25.21 -2.77 -12.36
CA SER A 2 -25.26 -2.57 -10.90
C SER A 2 -25.05 -3.90 -10.14
N LYS A 3 -24.33 -3.87 -9.01
CA LYS A 3 -24.02 -5.05 -8.18
C LYS A 3 -25.30 -5.64 -7.54
N PRO A 4 -25.32 -6.94 -7.16
CA PRO A 4 -26.48 -7.59 -6.53
C PRO A 4 -26.98 -6.88 -5.25
N GLU A 5 -26.07 -6.22 -4.56
CA GLU A 5 -26.29 -5.61 -3.25
C GLU A 5 -27.15 -4.34 -3.32
N THR A 6 -27.32 -3.78 -4.52
CA THR A 6 -28.10 -2.55 -4.75
C THR A 6 -29.39 -2.79 -5.53
N ARG A 7 -29.75 -4.06 -5.82
CA ARG A 7 -30.94 -4.42 -6.61
C ARG A 7 -32.06 -4.97 -5.73
N ASN A 8 -33.28 -4.85 -6.23
CA ASN A 8 -34.47 -5.48 -5.66
C ASN A 8 -34.64 -6.85 -6.31
N TYR A 9 -34.65 -7.91 -5.53
CA TYR A 9 -34.79 -9.29 -6.01
C TYR A 9 -36.06 -9.92 -5.48
N LEU A 10 -36.80 -10.57 -6.38
CA LEU A 10 -37.99 -11.35 -6.07
C LEU A 10 -37.70 -12.79 -6.49
N TYR A 11 -37.53 -13.68 -5.53
CA TYR A 11 -37.42 -15.11 -5.76
C TYR A 11 -38.83 -15.68 -5.79
N CYS A 12 -39.27 -16.23 -6.92
CA CYS A 12 -40.66 -16.57 -7.17
C CYS A 12 -40.81 -17.98 -7.75
N GLY A 13 -42.01 -18.53 -7.61
CA GLY A 13 -42.43 -19.68 -8.43
C GLY A 13 -43.33 -19.23 -9.58
N VAL A 14 -43.22 -19.92 -10.72
CA VAL A 14 -43.96 -19.57 -11.94
C VAL A 14 -45.44 -19.82 -11.73
N GLY A 15 -46.28 -18.85 -12.11
CA GLY A 15 -47.73 -19.00 -12.06
C GLY A 15 -48.35 -19.05 -10.65
N LEU A 16 -47.56 -19.02 -9.58
CA LEU A 16 -48.09 -19.00 -8.21
C LEU A 16 -48.83 -17.68 -7.93
N PRO A 17 -50.11 -17.71 -7.50
CA PRO A 17 -50.91 -16.49 -7.30
C PRO A 17 -50.27 -15.47 -6.35
N ILE A 18 -49.62 -15.94 -5.29
CA ILE A 18 -48.89 -15.11 -4.32
C ILE A 18 -47.65 -14.45 -4.93
N SER A 19 -46.95 -15.12 -5.85
CA SER A 19 -45.81 -14.55 -6.57
C SER A 19 -46.26 -13.50 -7.58
N VAL A 20 -47.39 -13.74 -8.26
CA VAL A 20 -47.99 -12.77 -9.19
C VAL A 20 -48.41 -11.49 -8.46
N LYS A 21 -49.03 -11.60 -7.27
CA LYS A 21 -49.42 -10.44 -6.45
C LYS A 21 -48.24 -9.54 -6.07
N VAL A 22 -47.13 -10.13 -5.64
CA VAL A 22 -45.92 -9.37 -5.26
C VAL A 22 -45.30 -8.68 -6.49
N LYS A 23 -45.22 -9.36 -7.63
CA LYS A 23 -44.72 -8.76 -8.88
C LYS A 23 -45.60 -7.58 -9.31
N ALA A 24 -46.92 -7.74 -9.27
CA ALA A 24 -47.89 -6.69 -9.60
C ALA A 24 -47.74 -5.46 -8.69
N LEU A 25 -47.56 -5.65 -7.38
CA LEU A 25 -47.30 -4.56 -6.43
C LEU A 25 -46.05 -3.77 -6.82
N PHE A 26 -44.93 -4.44 -7.09
CA PHE A 26 -43.69 -3.75 -7.45
C PHE A 26 -43.81 -3.03 -8.80
N SER A 27 -44.52 -3.62 -9.77
CA SER A 27 -44.83 -2.98 -11.04
C SER A 27 -45.71 -1.73 -10.85
N SER A 28 -46.73 -1.79 -9.98
CA SER A 28 -47.60 -0.62 -9.70
C SER A 28 -46.87 0.52 -9.00
N LEU A 29 -45.80 0.21 -8.26
CA LEU A 29 -44.94 1.20 -7.62
C LEU A 29 -43.89 1.80 -8.57
N GLY A 30 -43.83 1.36 -9.84
CA GLY A 30 -42.86 1.85 -10.81
C GLY A 30 -41.40 1.52 -10.48
N ILE A 31 -41.17 0.51 -9.64
CA ILE A 31 -39.84 0.13 -9.17
C ILE A 31 -39.21 -0.86 -10.16
N GLN A 32 -37.91 -0.70 -10.45
CA GLN A 32 -37.14 -1.75 -11.12
C GLN A 32 -36.79 -2.88 -10.15
N PHE A 33 -37.05 -4.12 -10.57
CA PHE A 33 -36.72 -5.33 -9.82
C PHE A 33 -36.30 -6.46 -10.75
N THR A 34 -35.56 -7.42 -10.22
CA THR A 34 -35.18 -8.65 -10.91
C THR A 34 -35.98 -9.81 -10.33
N VAL A 35 -36.65 -10.57 -11.18
CA VAL A 35 -37.36 -11.79 -10.79
C VAL A 35 -36.48 -12.99 -11.09
N LEU A 36 -36.37 -13.90 -10.14
CA LEU A 36 -35.74 -15.20 -10.30
C LEU A 36 -36.84 -16.26 -10.12
N GLU A 37 -37.30 -16.81 -11.25
CA GLU A 37 -38.30 -17.88 -11.28
C GLU A 37 -37.62 -19.21 -10.99
N LEU A 38 -37.62 -19.64 -9.74
CA LEU A 38 -36.83 -20.78 -9.27
C LEU A 38 -37.17 -22.07 -10.02
N ASP A 39 -38.44 -22.25 -10.41
CA ASP A 39 -38.90 -23.44 -11.12
C ASP A 39 -38.37 -23.55 -12.57
N THR A 40 -37.82 -22.46 -13.11
CA THR A 40 -37.26 -22.41 -14.48
C THR A 40 -35.73 -22.45 -14.53
N LEU A 41 -35.09 -22.31 -13.37
CA LEU A 41 -33.63 -22.30 -13.27
C LEU A 41 -33.14 -23.71 -12.97
N GLU A 42 -32.11 -24.15 -13.71
CA GLU A 42 -31.49 -25.47 -13.52
C GLU A 42 -30.99 -25.67 -12.07
N ASN A 43 -30.45 -24.63 -11.46
CA ASN A 43 -30.00 -24.59 -10.07
C ASN A 43 -31.05 -24.02 -9.08
N GLY A 44 -32.32 -23.89 -9.50
CA GLY A 44 -33.40 -23.30 -8.71
C GLY A 44 -33.61 -23.97 -7.33
N PRO A 45 -33.68 -25.31 -7.24
CA PRO A 45 -33.83 -26.01 -5.96
C PRO A 45 -32.69 -25.74 -4.98
N GLU A 46 -31.46 -25.65 -5.48
CA GLU A 46 -30.26 -25.35 -4.68
C GLU A 46 -30.30 -23.91 -4.16
N MET A 47 -30.71 -22.97 -5.01
CA MET A 47 -30.93 -21.58 -4.62
C MET A 47 -32.02 -21.45 -3.55
N GLN A 48 -33.12 -22.18 -3.67
CA GLN A 48 -34.19 -22.19 -2.67
C GLN A 48 -33.70 -22.74 -1.33
N LYS A 49 -32.91 -23.81 -1.35
CA LYS A 49 -32.31 -24.41 -0.15
C LYS A 49 -31.30 -23.47 0.52
N ALA A 50 -30.42 -22.84 -0.27
CA ALA A 50 -29.45 -21.86 0.23
C ALA A 50 -30.15 -20.61 0.81
N MET A 51 -31.21 -20.15 0.16
CA MET A 51 -32.06 -19.07 0.67
C MET A 51 -32.73 -19.48 1.98
N ALA A 52 -33.32 -20.66 2.06
CA ALA A 52 -33.95 -21.17 3.28
C ALA A 52 -32.96 -21.26 4.45
N ALA A 53 -31.71 -21.68 4.19
CA ALA A 53 -30.66 -21.68 5.20
C ALA A 53 -30.29 -20.27 5.69
N LYS A 54 -30.40 -19.25 4.83
CA LYS A 54 -30.04 -17.87 5.13
C LYS A 54 -31.16 -17.08 5.83
N VAL A 55 -32.41 -17.29 5.43
CA VAL A 55 -33.56 -16.50 5.93
C VAL A 55 -34.55 -17.31 6.77
N GLY A 56 -34.30 -18.60 6.99
CA GLY A 56 -35.16 -19.47 7.79
C GLY A 56 -36.50 -19.83 7.15
N ARG A 57 -36.66 -19.60 5.83
CA ARG A 57 -37.93 -19.85 5.12
C ARG A 57 -37.71 -20.46 3.75
N SER A 58 -38.38 -21.58 3.48
CA SER A 58 -38.32 -22.29 2.21
C SER A 58 -39.41 -21.89 1.21
N THR A 59 -40.46 -21.19 1.65
CA THR A 59 -41.58 -20.81 0.78
C THR A 59 -41.20 -19.70 -0.19
N VAL A 60 -41.91 -19.62 -1.32
CA VAL A 60 -41.83 -18.50 -2.28
C VAL A 60 -43.17 -17.75 -2.33
N PRO A 61 -43.21 -16.44 -2.62
CA PRO A 61 -42.08 -15.59 -2.98
C PRO A 61 -41.19 -15.22 -1.78
N GLN A 62 -39.94 -14.85 -2.02
CA GLN A 62 -39.08 -14.16 -1.05
C GLN A 62 -38.56 -12.85 -1.66
N VAL A 63 -38.75 -11.75 -0.94
CA VAL A 63 -38.44 -10.39 -1.41
C VAL A 63 -37.22 -9.84 -0.69
N PHE A 64 -36.28 -9.30 -1.46
CA PHE A 64 -35.11 -8.60 -0.97
C PHE A 64 -35.04 -7.20 -1.59
N ILE A 65 -34.88 -6.18 -0.75
CA ILE A 65 -34.66 -4.80 -1.16
C ILE A 65 -33.23 -4.42 -0.79
N ARG A 66 -32.37 -4.17 -1.80
CA ARG A 66 -30.97 -3.77 -1.60
C ARG A 66 -30.23 -4.70 -0.61
N GLY A 67 -30.42 -6.00 -0.79
CA GLY A 67 -29.82 -7.05 0.06
C GLY A 67 -30.51 -7.30 1.40
N GLN A 68 -31.43 -6.44 1.85
CA GLN A 68 -32.22 -6.69 3.06
C GLN A 68 -33.45 -7.55 2.76
N HIS A 69 -33.65 -8.60 3.55
CA HIS A 69 -34.80 -9.49 3.43
C HIS A 69 -36.06 -8.84 3.99
N VAL A 70 -37.11 -8.76 3.18
CA VAL A 70 -38.42 -8.23 3.59
C VAL A 70 -39.30 -9.36 4.11
N GLY A 71 -39.30 -10.51 3.42
CA GLY A 71 -40.13 -11.66 3.75
C GLY A 71 -40.90 -12.20 2.55
N GLY A 72 -42.00 -12.89 2.83
CA GLY A 72 -42.90 -13.47 1.83
C GLY A 72 -43.94 -12.48 1.32
N CYS A 73 -45.01 -13.01 0.71
CA CYS A 73 -46.11 -12.18 0.20
C CYS A 73 -46.73 -11.32 1.31
N ASP A 74 -47.18 -11.93 2.41
CA ASP A 74 -47.89 -11.21 3.49
C ASP A 74 -47.00 -10.18 4.19
N ASP A 75 -45.73 -10.50 4.42
CA ASP A 75 -44.77 -9.55 5.01
C ASP A 75 -44.53 -8.35 4.09
N THR A 76 -44.46 -8.60 2.78
CA THR A 76 -44.25 -7.55 1.77
C THR A 76 -45.44 -6.60 1.72
N PHE A 77 -46.67 -7.12 1.74
CA PHE A 77 -47.88 -6.30 1.77
C PHE A 77 -48.04 -5.58 3.11
N THR A 78 -47.69 -6.22 4.23
CA THR A 78 -47.67 -5.57 5.54
C THR A 78 -46.69 -4.41 5.58
N ALA A 79 -45.47 -4.62 5.06
CA ALA A 79 -44.46 -3.58 4.91
C ALA A 79 -44.92 -2.45 3.97
N HIS A 80 -45.71 -2.77 2.94
CA HIS A 80 -46.28 -1.76 2.06
C HIS A 80 -47.34 -0.90 2.76
N CYS A 81 -48.24 -1.54 3.52
CA CYS A 81 -49.33 -0.87 4.22
C CYS A 81 -48.83 0.03 5.36
N ASN A 82 -47.77 -0.38 6.06
CA ASN A 82 -47.21 0.40 7.17
C ASN A 82 -46.11 1.40 6.73
N GLY A 83 -45.86 1.54 5.43
CA GLY A 83 -44.88 2.48 4.87
C GLY A 83 -43.42 2.02 4.93
N LYS A 84 -43.11 0.92 5.62
CA LYS A 84 -41.74 0.39 5.74
C LYS A 84 -41.14 0.00 4.39
N LEU A 85 -41.95 -0.54 3.48
CA LEU A 85 -41.49 -0.93 2.15
C LEU A 85 -41.04 0.31 1.36
N GLN A 86 -41.78 1.41 1.45
CA GLN A 86 -41.44 2.70 0.85
C GLN A 86 -40.15 3.25 1.48
N GLU A 87 -40.00 3.18 2.80
CA GLU A 87 -38.73 3.55 3.45
C GLU A 87 -37.56 2.69 2.95
N MET A 88 -37.72 1.38 2.79
CA MET A 88 -36.66 0.51 2.28
C MET A 88 -36.33 0.81 0.80
N LEU A 89 -37.35 1.00 -0.04
CA LEU A 89 -37.22 1.28 -1.47
C LEU A 89 -36.64 2.67 -1.77
N PHE A 90 -37.04 3.66 -0.97
CA PHE A 90 -36.74 5.08 -1.19
C PHE A 90 -35.81 5.68 -0.11
N SER A 91 -35.30 4.86 0.82
CA SER A 91 -34.20 5.27 1.70
C SER A 91 -33.10 5.87 0.83
N LYS A 92 -32.69 7.10 1.13
CA LYS A 92 -31.59 7.75 0.42
C LYS A 92 -30.41 6.78 0.43
N GLU A 93 -29.83 6.49 -0.73
CA GLU A 93 -28.48 5.92 -0.77
C GLU A 93 -27.62 6.75 0.20
N GLU A 94 -26.91 6.09 1.12
CA GLU A 94 -25.96 6.80 1.97
C GLU A 94 -25.02 7.58 1.06
N LYS A 95 -25.15 8.90 1.08
CA LYS A 95 -24.31 9.80 0.30
C LYS A 95 -22.96 9.87 0.99
N TYR A 96 -22.00 9.13 0.47
CA TYR A 96 -20.60 9.28 0.85
C TYR A 96 -19.93 10.39 0.04
N ASP A 97 -18.88 10.98 0.60
CA ASP A 97 -18.07 11.97 -0.11
C ASP A 97 -17.33 11.33 -1.30
N TYR A 98 -16.95 10.06 -1.18
CA TYR A 98 -16.23 9.28 -2.17
C TYR A 98 -16.78 7.86 -2.32
N ASP A 99 -16.65 7.28 -3.51
CA ASP A 99 -16.89 5.84 -3.72
C ASP A 99 -15.76 5.01 -3.10
N LEU A 100 -14.53 5.52 -3.13
CA LEU A 100 -13.35 4.87 -2.62
C LEU A 100 -12.38 5.89 -2.01
N ILE A 101 -11.96 5.63 -0.77
CA ILE A 101 -10.77 6.26 -0.20
C ILE A 101 -9.64 5.23 -0.10
N VAL A 102 -8.51 5.54 -0.70
CA VAL A 102 -7.28 4.75 -0.56
C VAL A 102 -6.38 5.41 0.48
N ILE A 103 -6.01 4.67 1.53
CA ILE A 103 -5.16 5.13 2.63
C ILE A 103 -3.74 4.60 2.41
N GLY A 104 -2.86 5.47 1.92
CA GLY A 104 -1.47 5.20 1.56
C GLY A 104 -1.21 5.44 0.07
N GLY A 105 -0.32 6.39 -0.24
CA GLY A 105 0.06 6.79 -1.60
C GLY A 105 1.31 6.09 -2.13
N GLY A 106 1.50 4.82 -1.75
CA GLY A 106 2.58 3.97 -2.27
C GLY A 106 2.22 3.23 -3.55
N SER A 107 3.06 2.26 -3.96
CA SER A 107 2.88 1.50 -5.21
C SER A 107 1.48 0.90 -5.36
N GLY A 108 0.99 0.18 -4.34
CA GLY A 108 -0.34 -0.43 -4.37
C GLY A 108 -1.47 0.60 -4.35
N GLY A 109 -1.36 1.62 -3.49
CA GLY A 109 -2.42 2.61 -3.34
C GLY A 109 -2.59 3.50 -4.56
N LEU A 110 -1.49 3.97 -5.16
CA LEU A 110 -1.51 4.74 -6.42
C LEU A 110 -2.05 3.92 -7.59
N ALA A 111 -1.72 2.63 -7.66
CA ALA A 111 -2.24 1.75 -8.70
C ALA A 111 -3.76 1.56 -8.54
N ALA A 112 -4.21 1.20 -7.33
CA ALA A 112 -5.62 0.98 -7.03
C ALA A 112 -6.46 2.25 -7.24
N SER A 113 -5.98 3.41 -6.80
CA SER A 113 -6.74 4.68 -6.92
C SER A 113 -6.94 5.09 -8.38
N LYS A 114 -5.88 4.95 -9.20
CA LYS A 114 -5.92 5.26 -10.63
C LYS A 114 -6.86 4.32 -11.38
N GLU A 115 -6.80 3.02 -11.08
CA GLU A 115 -7.65 2.04 -11.75
C GLU A 115 -9.13 2.20 -11.37
N ALA A 116 -9.43 2.43 -10.08
CA ALA A 116 -10.78 2.72 -9.65
C ALA A 116 -11.37 3.97 -10.32
N ALA A 117 -10.58 5.02 -10.51
CA ALA A 117 -11.02 6.22 -11.20
C ALA A 117 -11.31 5.98 -12.70
N LYS A 118 -10.47 5.19 -13.39
CA LYS A 118 -10.76 4.77 -14.78
C LYS A 118 -12.08 4.00 -14.91
N LEU A 119 -12.47 3.25 -13.87
CA LEU A 119 -13.75 2.55 -13.80
C LEU A 119 -14.93 3.47 -13.38
N GLY A 120 -14.74 4.79 -13.43
CA GLY A 120 -15.78 5.79 -13.20
C GLY A 120 -16.11 6.05 -11.73
N ARG A 121 -15.24 5.66 -10.80
CA ARG A 121 -15.44 5.91 -9.35
C ARG A 121 -14.90 7.27 -8.94
N LYS A 122 -15.58 7.91 -8.00
CA LYS A 122 -15.09 9.11 -7.32
C LYS A 122 -14.08 8.69 -6.23
N VAL A 123 -12.80 8.94 -6.48
CA VAL A 123 -11.70 8.43 -5.64
C VAL A 123 -10.94 9.56 -4.95
N ALA A 124 -10.61 9.36 -3.68
CA ALA A 124 -9.52 10.08 -3.02
C ALA A 124 -8.39 9.11 -2.66
N VAL A 125 -7.15 9.58 -2.78
CA VAL A 125 -5.97 8.91 -2.26
C VAL A 125 -5.30 9.80 -1.23
N MET A 126 -5.08 9.22 -0.06
CA MET A 126 -4.48 9.88 1.08
C MET A 126 -3.07 9.36 1.28
N ASP A 127 -2.10 10.26 1.43
CA ASP A 127 -0.73 9.89 1.75
C ASP A 127 -0.17 10.85 2.79
N PHE A 128 0.57 10.32 3.76
CA PHE A 128 1.27 11.12 4.74
C PHE A 128 2.52 10.38 5.20
N VAL A 129 3.67 11.03 5.02
CA VAL A 129 4.96 10.47 5.43
C VAL A 129 5.30 11.00 6.82
N THR A 130 5.09 10.17 7.84
CA THR A 130 5.60 10.44 9.19
C THR A 130 7.13 10.47 9.14
N PRO A 131 7.79 11.56 9.59
CA PRO A 131 9.24 11.68 9.52
C PRO A 131 9.99 10.56 10.24
N THR A 132 11.23 10.31 9.84
CA THR A 132 12.17 9.44 10.58
C THR A 132 12.59 10.11 11.89
N PRO A 133 13.25 9.41 12.84
CA PRO A 133 13.74 10.01 14.08
C PRO A 133 14.63 11.25 13.87
N ILE A 134 15.39 11.30 12.77
CA ILE A 134 16.24 12.45 12.42
C ILE A 134 15.52 13.50 11.55
N GLY A 135 14.21 13.33 11.30
CA GLY A 135 13.38 14.29 10.59
C GLY A 135 13.28 14.08 9.07
N THR A 136 13.82 13.00 8.51
CA THR A 136 13.74 12.73 7.06
C THR A 136 12.30 12.50 6.64
N THR A 137 11.88 13.12 5.54
CA THR A 137 10.55 12.95 4.92
C THR A 137 10.68 13.05 3.41
N TRP A 138 9.68 12.59 2.66
CA TRP A 138 9.72 12.55 1.19
C TRP A 138 8.34 12.80 0.57
N GLY A 139 8.28 12.77 -0.77
CA GLY A 139 7.09 13.04 -1.55
C GLY A 139 6.22 11.81 -1.85
N LEU A 140 5.15 12.04 -2.62
CA LEU A 140 4.20 11.00 -3.04
C LEU A 140 4.89 9.88 -3.84
N GLY A 141 4.50 8.63 -3.63
CA GLY A 141 5.06 7.47 -4.33
C GLY A 141 5.38 6.28 -3.41
N GLY A 142 5.38 6.51 -2.10
CA GLY A 142 5.68 5.52 -1.07
C GLY A 142 7.14 5.06 -1.06
N THR A 143 7.38 3.94 -0.38
CA THR A 143 8.73 3.42 -0.08
C THR A 143 9.55 3.17 -1.35
N CYS A 144 9.02 2.42 -2.32
CA CYS A 144 9.78 1.97 -3.49
C CYS A 144 10.31 3.14 -4.33
N VAL A 145 9.56 4.23 -4.44
CA VAL A 145 9.95 5.43 -5.19
C VAL A 145 10.99 6.25 -4.44
N ASN A 146 10.79 6.48 -3.15
CA ASN A 146 11.54 7.50 -2.42
C ASN A 146 12.73 6.93 -1.62
N VAL A 147 12.57 5.75 -1.04
CA VAL A 147 13.51 5.18 -0.05
C VAL A 147 13.66 3.66 -0.20
N GLY A 148 13.51 3.17 -1.42
CA GLY A 148 13.45 1.74 -1.70
C GLY A 148 14.02 1.43 -3.08
N CYS A 149 13.25 0.69 -3.89
CA CYS A 149 13.72 0.11 -5.15
C CYS A 149 14.45 1.09 -6.07
N ILE A 150 13.90 2.30 -6.28
CA ILE A 150 14.44 3.30 -7.20
C ILE A 150 15.81 3.81 -6.73
N PRO A 151 15.95 4.48 -5.57
CA PRO A 151 17.27 4.94 -5.13
C PRO A 151 18.23 3.78 -4.87
N LYS A 152 17.76 2.65 -4.33
CA LYS A 152 18.60 1.45 -4.13
C LYS A 152 19.24 1.02 -5.44
N LYS A 153 18.47 0.91 -6.53
CA LYS A 153 18.99 0.40 -7.80
C LYS A 153 19.87 1.44 -8.51
N LEU A 154 19.58 2.73 -8.38
CA LEU A 154 20.42 3.79 -8.91
C LEU A 154 21.79 3.84 -8.20
N MET A 155 21.82 3.74 -6.87
CA MET A 155 23.08 3.68 -6.11
C MET A 155 23.85 2.37 -6.39
N HIS A 156 23.14 1.25 -6.54
CA HIS A 156 23.76 0.00 -6.99
C HIS A 156 24.36 0.11 -8.39
N GLN A 157 23.71 0.83 -9.32
CA GLN A 157 24.29 1.08 -10.64
C GLN A 157 25.56 1.93 -10.55
N ALA A 158 25.61 2.94 -9.66
CA ALA A 158 26.83 3.71 -9.43
C ALA A 158 27.99 2.84 -8.94
N ALA A 159 27.72 1.86 -8.07
CA ALA A 159 28.70 0.87 -7.64
C ALA A 159 29.18 -0.03 -8.80
N ILE A 160 28.27 -0.53 -9.64
CA ILE A 160 28.62 -1.33 -10.82
C ILE A 160 29.50 -0.52 -11.78
N LEU A 161 29.18 0.75 -12.02
CA LEU A 161 30.00 1.61 -12.89
C LEU A 161 31.44 1.73 -12.40
N GLY A 162 31.66 1.81 -11.08
CA GLY A 162 33.00 1.80 -10.51
C GLY A 162 33.80 0.54 -10.83
N GLN A 163 33.15 -0.63 -10.88
CA GLN A 163 33.77 -1.88 -11.32
C GLN A 163 33.99 -1.91 -12.83
N SER A 164 32.98 -1.52 -13.63
CA SER A 164 33.09 -1.48 -15.09
C SER A 164 34.18 -0.56 -15.60
N ILE A 165 34.47 0.55 -14.90
CA ILE A 165 35.60 1.42 -15.24
C ILE A 165 36.93 0.68 -15.09
N LYS A 166 37.10 -0.11 -14.02
CA LYS A 166 38.32 -0.93 -13.83
C LYS A 166 38.47 -1.96 -14.94
N ASP A 167 37.37 -2.65 -15.28
CA ASP A 167 37.36 -3.65 -16.34
C ASP A 167 37.69 -3.05 -17.71
N ALA A 168 37.30 -1.79 -17.95
CA ALA A 168 37.49 -1.11 -19.24
C ALA A 168 38.97 -1.09 -19.69
N LYS A 169 39.94 -1.05 -18.76
CA LYS A 169 41.37 -1.14 -19.12
C LYS A 169 41.71 -2.46 -19.84
N SER A 170 41.13 -3.56 -19.39
CA SER A 170 41.29 -4.88 -20.03
C SER A 170 40.70 -4.94 -21.44
N PHE A 171 39.81 -4.00 -21.78
CA PHE A 171 39.21 -3.84 -23.11
C PHE A 171 39.83 -2.70 -23.93
N GLY A 172 40.99 -2.18 -23.52
CA GLY A 172 41.77 -1.22 -24.31
C GLY A 172 41.46 0.26 -24.03
N TRP A 173 40.66 0.58 -23.00
CA TRP A 173 40.46 1.97 -22.57
C TRP A 173 41.66 2.47 -21.77
N SER A 174 42.12 3.69 -22.05
CA SER A 174 43.24 4.34 -21.34
C SER A 174 42.77 5.58 -20.58
N TYR A 175 43.03 5.64 -19.27
CA TYR A 175 42.72 6.76 -18.39
C TYR A 175 43.64 6.77 -17.15
N GLU A 176 43.80 7.93 -16.50
CA GLU A 176 44.62 8.09 -15.28
C GLU A 176 44.00 7.35 -14.08
N ASP A 177 44.81 6.71 -13.24
CA ASP A 177 44.38 5.80 -12.16
C ASP A 177 43.65 6.45 -10.96
N LYS A 178 43.23 7.70 -11.06
CA LYS A 178 42.57 8.41 -9.98
C LYS A 178 41.05 8.32 -10.11
N LEU A 179 40.46 7.23 -9.60
CA LEU A 179 39.00 7.06 -9.53
C LEU A 179 38.47 7.54 -8.17
N GLU A 180 37.78 8.67 -8.15
CA GLU A 180 37.10 9.20 -6.97
C GLU A 180 35.58 9.24 -7.20
N HIS A 181 34.81 8.80 -6.20
CA HIS A 181 33.34 8.88 -6.22
C HIS A 181 32.84 10.07 -5.39
N ASN A 182 31.97 10.90 -5.98
CA ASN A 182 31.35 12.03 -5.29
C ASN A 182 29.92 11.68 -4.83
N TRP A 183 29.75 11.46 -3.52
CA TRP A 183 28.47 11.16 -2.88
C TRP A 183 27.41 12.23 -3.14
N ALA A 184 27.78 13.52 -3.06
CA ALA A 184 26.83 14.61 -3.20
C ALA A 184 26.24 14.66 -4.61
N VAL A 185 27.07 14.44 -5.64
CA VAL A 185 26.64 14.38 -7.04
C VAL A 185 25.72 13.17 -7.29
N MET A 186 26.06 11.99 -6.78
CA MET A 186 25.18 10.81 -6.91
C MET A 186 23.84 11.07 -6.23
N ARG A 187 23.86 11.55 -4.97
CA ARG A 187 22.66 11.85 -4.20
C ARG A 187 21.79 12.88 -4.91
N GLU A 188 22.36 13.98 -5.40
CA GLU A 188 21.61 15.03 -6.09
C GLU A 188 20.88 14.51 -7.32
N ASN A 189 21.56 13.71 -8.16
CA ASN A 189 20.95 13.11 -9.35
C ASN A 189 19.86 12.10 -9.00
N VAL A 190 20.08 11.26 -7.97
CA VAL A 190 19.07 10.33 -7.47
C VAL A 190 17.84 11.07 -6.94
N GLN A 191 18.04 12.10 -6.13
CA GLN A 191 16.95 12.91 -5.56
C GLN A 191 16.21 13.72 -6.63
N SER A 192 16.92 14.22 -7.64
CA SER A 192 16.30 14.88 -8.81
C SER A 192 15.36 13.92 -9.56
N HIS A 193 15.81 12.69 -9.82
CA HIS A 193 14.96 11.67 -10.43
C HIS A 193 13.73 11.35 -9.57
N ILE A 194 13.90 11.16 -8.26
CA ILE A 194 12.80 10.93 -7.31
C ILE A 194 11.80 12.11 -7.34
N GLY A 195 12.30 13.35 -7.30
CA GLY A 195 11.48 14.56 -7.39
C GLY A 195 10.63 14.59 -8.66
N SER A 196 11.21 14.18 -9.80
CA SER A 196 10.47 14.04 -11.06
C SER A 196 9.34 12.99 -10.96
N LEU A 197 9.61 11.85 -10.32
CA LEU A 197 8.60 10.80 -10.11
C LEU A 197 7.48 11.28 -9.18
N ASN A 198 7.82 11.94 -8.07
CA ASN A 198 6.84 12.50 -7.14
C ASN A 198 5.89 13.48 -7.87
N TRP A 199 6.44 14.36 -8.71
CA TRP A 199 5.65 15.30 -9.50
C TRP A 199 4.77 14.57 -10.52
N ASN A 200 5.33 13.62 -11.25
CA ASN A 200 4.60 12.81 -12.23
C ASN A 200 3.42 12.08 -11.62
N TYR A 201 3.56 11.48 -10.42
CA TYR A 201 2.44 10.84 -9.74
C TYR A 201 1.32 11.82 -9.38
N LYS A 202 1.66 13.03 -8.91
CA LYS A 202 0.65 14.07 -8.65
C LYS A 202 -0.09 14.47 -9.93
N VAL A 203 0.63 14.60 -11.04
CA VAL A 203 0.04 14.92 -12.36
C VAL A 203 -0.89 13.81 -12.82
N GLN A 204 -0.48 12.54 -12.72
CA GLN A 204 -1.29 11.39 -13.12
C GLN A 204 -2.58 11.26 -12.29
N LEU A 205 -2.52 11.51 -10.98
CA LEU A 205 -3.72 11.51 -10.14
C LEU A 205 -4.69 12.61 -10.58
N ARG A 206 -4.17 13.83 -10.82
CA ARG A 206 -4.98 14.97 -11.26
C ARG A 206 -5.61 14.74 -12.62
N SER A 207 -4.87 14.20 -13.60
CA SER A 207 -5.40 13.93 -14.95
C SER A 207 -6.50 12.87 -14.95
N GLN A 208 -6.50 11.97 -13.96
CA GLN A 208 -7.53 10.95 -13.76
C GLN A 208 -8.60 11.37 -12.73
N GLN A 209 -8.63 12.65 -12.35
CA GLN A 209 -9.61 13.21 -11.41
C GLN A 209 -9.61 12.52 -10.02
N VAL A 210 -8.50 11.88 -9.65
CA VAL A 210 -8.30 11.34 -8.30
C VAL A 210 -7.90 12.49 -7.39
N LYS A 211 -8.65 12.69 -6.29
CA LYS A 211 -8.30 13.71 -5.30
C LYS A 211 -7.12 13.23 -4.46
N TYR A 212 -5.96 13.83 -4.63
CA TYR A 212 -4.83 13.65 -3.74
C TYR A 212 -4.98 14.51 -2.47
N ILE A 213 -4.82 13.90 -1.30
CA ILE A 213 -4.89 14.55 0.00
C ILE A 213 -3.63 14.18 0.81
N ASN A 214 -2.78 15.16 1.09
CA ASN A 214 -1.58 14.96 1.89
C ASN A 214 -1.89 15.07 3.38
N SER A 215 -2.48 14.02 3.96
CA SER A 215 -2.97 14.03 5.33
C SER A 215 -2.97 12.62 5.92
N TYR A 216 -2.69 12.54 7.21
CA TYR A 216 -2.74 11.30 7.98
C TYR A 216 -4.19 10.89 8.20
N ALA A 217 -4.57 9.69 7.78
CA ALA A 217 -5.94 9.19 7.87
C ALA A 217 -6.10 8.24 9.06
N GLN A 218 -7.19 8.38 9.79
CA GLN A 218 -7.57 7.51 10.90
C GLN A 218 -9.06 7.20 10.82
N PHE A 219 -9.44 5.93 10.96
CA PHE A 219 -10.85 5.56 11.10
C PHE A 219 -11.42 6.10 12.40
N VAL A 220 -12.60 6.73 12.30
CA VAL A 220 -13.38 7.17 13.46
C VAL A 220 -14.69 6.39 13.57
N GLU A 221 -15.23 5.93 12.45
CA GLU A 221 -16.41 5.07 12.34
C GLU A 221 -16.27 4.17 11.10
N GLY A 222 -17.18 3.20 10.88
CA GLY A 222 -17.08 2.23 9.79
C GLY A 222 -16.96 2.85 8.38
N HIS A 223 -17.67 3.95 8.12
CA HIS A 223 -17.65 4.67 6.83
C HIS A 223 -17.06 6.08 6.91
N LYS A 224 -16.38 6.43 8.00
CA LYS A 224 -15.80 7.77 8.18
C LYS A 224 -14.37 7.72 8.67
N ILE A 225 -13.56 8.61 8.11
CA ILE A 225 -12.19 8.84 8.53
C ILE A 225 -11.98 10.30 8.92
N LYS A 226 -11.02 10.50 9.81
CA LYS A 226 -10.43 11.80 10.11
C LYS A 226 -9.10 11.93 9.37
N ALA A 227 -8.95 13.02 8.63
CA ALA A 227 -7.73 13.40 7.93
C ALA A 227 -7.06 14.57 8.65
N VAL A 228 -5.78 14.42 9.01
CA VAL A 228 -4.99 15.46 9.67
C VAL A 228 -3.84 15.88 8.76
N ASP A 229 -3.81 17.14 8.34
CA ASP A 229 -2.72 17.66 7.50
C ASP A 229 -1.47 18.01 8.33
N LYS A 230 -0.38 18.42 7.65
CA LYS A 230 0.89 18.82 8.31
C LYS A 230 0.74 20.00 9.28
N LYS A 231 -0.33 20.81 9.16
CA LYS A 231 -0.62 21.95 10.06
C LYS A 231 -1.53 21.56 11.22
N GLY A 232 -1.91 20.28 11.33
CA GLY A 232 -2.85 19.80 12.33
C GLY A 232 -4.31 20.10 12.00
N LYS A 233 -4.63 20.58 10.78
CA LYS A 233 -6.02 20.80 10.39
C LYS A 233 -6.71 19.47 10.19
N GLU A 234 -7.80 19.27 10.91
CA GLU A 234 -8.63 18.08 10.80
C GLU A 234 -9.73 18.26 9.74
N THR A 235 -10.04 17.19 9.02
CA THR A 235 -11.17 17.13 8.08
C THR A 235 -11.80 15.75 8.14
N LEU A 236 -13.11 15.69 8.33
CA LEU A 236 -13.87 14.45 8.28
C LEU A 236 -14.29 14.15 6.84
N MET A 237 -14.19 12.89 6.45
CA MET A 237 -14.62 12.41 5.14
C MET A 237 -15.25 11.03 5.27
N SER A 238 -16.17 10.75 4.36
CA SER A 238 -16.87 9.47 4.28
C SER A 238 -16.62 8.78 2.94
N ALA A 239 -16.58 7.44 2.97
CA ALA A 239 -16.48 6.64 1.75
C ALA A 239 -17.26 5.34 1.83
N LYS A 240 -17.77 4.90 0.67
CA LYS A 240 -18.44 3.60 0.55
C LYS A 240 -17.48 2.45 0.80
N HIS A 241 -16.27 2.55 0.25
CA HIS A 241 -15.22 1.55 0.38
C HIS A 241 -13.88 2.19 0.75
N PHE A 242 -13.04 1.41 1.40
CA PHE A 242 -11.68 1.80 1.75
C PHE A 242 -10.68 0.74 1.28
N ILE A 243 -9.49 1.19 0.89
CA ILE A 243 -8.31 0.34 0.71
C ILE A 243 -7.24 0.81 1.68
N ILE A 244 -6.73 -0.09 2.52
CA ILE A 244 -5.58 0.16 3.39
C ILE A 244 -4.32 -0.27 2.64
N ALA A 245 -3.46 0.69 2.32
CA ALA A 245 -2.24 0.52 1.55
C ALA A 245 -1.06 1.32 2.18
N THR A 246 -1.03 1.38 3.52
CA THR A 246 -0.09 2.21 4.30
C THR A 246 1.36 1.71 4.27
N GLY A 247 1.61 0.49 3.82
CA GLY A 247 2.93 -0.11 3.77
C GLY A 247 3.56 -0.32 5.16
N GLU A 248 4.88 -0.44 5.17
CA GLU A 248 5.69 -0.68 6.36
C GLU A 248 6.77 0.40 6.51
N ARG A 249 7.38 0.47 7.71
CA ARG A 249 8.48 1.36 8.06
C ARG A 249 9.61 0.56 8.72
N PRO A 250 10.89 0.98 8.63
CA PRO A 250 12.00 0.30 9.27
C PRO A 250 11.82 0.16 10.79
N ARG A 251 12.23 -1.00 11.31
CA ARG A 251 12.26 -1.28 12.75
C ARG A 251 13.63 -0.93 13.32
N TYR A 252 13.64 -0.16 14.40
CA TYR A 252 14.82 0.02 15.25
C TYR A 252 14.90 -1.11 16.29
N PRO A 253 16.11 -1.63 16.59
CA PRO A 253 16.30 -2.52 17.72
C PRO A 253 16.08 -1.79 19.05
N ASP A 254 15.68 -2.53 20.08
CA ASP A 254 15.60 -2.02 21.45
C ASP A 254 17.00 -2.01 22.08
N VAL A 255 17.80 -1.03 21.63
CA VAL A 255 19.21 -0.88 21.97
C VAL A 255 19.45 0.60 22.24
N GLU A 256 20.11 0.90 23.36
CA GLU A 256 20.44 2.26 23.76
C GLU A 256 21.21 3.00 22.65
N GLY A 257 20.73 4.19 22.28
CA GLY A 257 21.32 5.04 21.25
C GLY A 257 21.00 4.63 19.81
N ALA A 258 20.26 3.54 19.58
CA ALA A 258 19.96 3.07 18.23
C ALA A 258 19.09 4.05 17.44
N LYS A 259 18.10 4.69 18.07
CA LYS A 259 17.23 5.67 17.40
C LYS A 259 17.86 7.05 17.34
N GLU A 260 18.68 7.38 18.33
CA GLU A 260 19.30 8.68 18.54
C GLU A 260 20.49 8.90 17.59
N TYR A 261 21.26 7.85 17.33
CA TYR A 261 22.50 7.92 16.55
C TYR A 261 22.49 7.04 15.29
N GLY A 262 21.54 6.09 15.19
CA GLY A 262 21.39 5.22 14.05
C GLY A 262 20.44 5.80 12.98
N ILE A 263 20.70 5.42 11.73
CA ILE A 263 19.84 5.72 10.59
C ILE A 263 19.32 4.43 9.95
N THR A 264 18.34 4.56 9.06
CA THR A 264 17.75 3.43 8.34
C THR A 264 17.88 3.61 6.83
N SER A 265 17.35 2.65 6.06
CA SER A 265 17.17 2.82 4.61
C SER A 265 16.36 4.07 4.25
N ASP A 266 15.49 4.52 5.14
CA ASP A 266 14.67 5.72 4.91
C ASP A 266 15.49 7.01 4.90
N ASP A 267 16.71 6.98 5.44
CA ASP A 267 17.59 8.13 5.58
C ASP A 267 18.77 8.09 4.60
N VAL A 268 19.35 6.91 4.37
CA VAL A 268 20.61 6.74 3.64
C VAL A 268 20.55 7.29 2.21
N PHE A 269 19.39 7.19 1.54
CA PHE A 269 19.24 7.61 0.14
C PHE A 269 19.22 9.12 -0.06
N SER A 270 19.01 9.89 1.01
CA SER A 270 18.95 11.36 1.00
C SER A 270 20.01 12.02 1.89
N LEU A 271 20.89 11.22 2.52
CA LEU A 271 21.88 11.71 3.46
C LEU A 271 22.79 12.77 2.83
N GLU A 272 22.91 13.96 3.43
CA GLU A 272 23.61 15.08 2.78
C GLU A 272 25.11 14.85 2.59
N LYS A 273 25.72 14.19 3.58
CA LYS A 273 27.14 13.85 3.58
C LYS A 273 27.28 12.34 3.39
N SER A 274 28.42 11.93 2.83
CA SER A 274 28.77 10.51 2.78
C SER A 274 28.73 9.92 4.19
N PRO A 275 28.17 8.71 4.39
CA PRO A 275 28.17 8.07 5.70
C PRO A 275 29.58 7.63 6.15
N GLY A 276 30.57 7.66 5.25
CA GLY A 276 31.94 7.29 5.56
C GLY A 276 32.05 5.83 6.00
N LYS A 277 32.87 5.56 7.03
CA LYS A 277 32.99 4.22 7.61
C LYS A 277 31.66 3.79 8.22
N THR A 278 31.06 2.74 7.67
CA THR A 278 29.66 2.38 7.92
C THR A 278 29.52 0.99 8.52
N LEU A 279 28.73 0.88 9.60
CA LEU A 279 28.24 -0.39 10.15
C LEU A 279 26.79 -0.61 9.73
N VAL A 280 26.51 -1.73 9.07
CA VAL A 280 25.15 -2.18 8.74
C VAL A 280 24.77 -3.30 9.69
N VAL A 281 23.77 -3.08 10.55
CA VAL A 281 23.26 -4.11 11.46
C VAL A 281 22.05 -4.79 10.84
N GLY A 282 22.18 -6.08 10.55
CA GLY A 282 21.14 -6.88 9.90
C GLY A 282 21.68 -7.69 8.73
N ALA A 283 20.84 -8.60 8.23
CA ALA A 283 21.21 -9.52 7.16
C ALA A 283 20.04 -9.79 6.19
N SER A 284 19.11 -8.84 6.10
CA SER A 284 18.07 -8.85 5.08
C SER A 284 18.64 -8.43 3.72
N TYR A 285 17.86 -8.57 2.66
CA TYR A 285 18.27 -8.08 1.34
C TYR A 285 18.58 -6.58 1.37
N VAL A 286 17.80 -5.76 2.11
CA VAL A 286 18.07 -4.32 2.28
C VAL A 286 19.44 -4.08 2.90
N ALA A 287 19.79 -4.85 3.95
CA ALA A 287 21.09 -4.71 4.60
C ALA A 287 22.24 -5.03 3.65
N LEU A 288 22.15 -6.15 2.93
CA LEU A 288 23.22 -6.60 2.02
C LEU A 288 23.33 -5.72 0.78
N GLU A 289 22.22 -5.26 0.21
CA GLU A 289 22.23 -4.34 -0.94
C GLU A 289 22.84 -2.99 -0.56
N CYS A 290 22.48 -2.44 0.61
CA CYS A 290 23.08 -1.21 1.12
C CYS A 290 24.57 -1.36 1.38
N ALA A 291 24.97 -2.44 2.06
CA ALA A 291 26.39 -2.73 2.28
C ALA A 291 27.14 -2.87 0.95
N GLY A 292 26.55 -3.56 -0.02
CA GLY A 292 27.09 -3.78 -1.35
C GLY A 292 27.37 -2.49 -2.09
N PHE A 293 26.38 -1.61 -2.24
CA PHE A 293 26.61 -0.37 -2.99
C PHE A 293 27.53 0.61 -2.25
N LEU A 294 27.46 0.68 -0.91
CA LEU A 294 28.34 1.56 -0.12
C LEU A 294 29.82 1.14 -0.26
N ASN A 295 30.09 -0.17 -0.23
CA ASN A 295 31.42 -0.70 -0.48
C ASN A 295 31.86 -0.48 -1.94
N GLY A 296 30.95 -0.73 -2.89
CA GLY A 296 31.25 -0.58 -4.32
C GLY A 296 31.56 0.85 -4.76
N ILE A 297 31.07 1.86 -4.04
CA ILE A 297 31.47 3.28 -4.22
C ILE A 297 32.70 3.68 -3.38
N GLY A 298 33.34 2.72 -2.69
CA GLY A 298 34.63 2.90 -2.02
C GLY A 298 34.59 3.17 -0.51
N LEU A 299 33.48 2.93 0.19
CA LEU A 299 33.40 3.12 1.64
C LEU A 299 33.84 1.88 2.43
N ASP A 300 34.40 2.08 3.63
CA ASP A 300 34.69 1.00 4.58
C ASP A 300 33.39 0.51 5.22
N VAL A 301 32.93 -0.68 4.83
CA VAL A 301 31.65 -1.25 5.27
C VAL A 301 31.86 -2.52 6.09
N THR A 302 31.15 -2.59 7.21
CA THR A 302 31.02 -3.80 8.03
C THR A 302 29.56 -4.19 8.18
N VAL A 303 29.23 -5.48 8.06
CA VAL A 303 27.90 -6.04 8.27
C VAL A 303 27.88 -6.89 9.53
N MET A 304 27.00 -6.56 10.47
CA MET A 304 26.79 -7.31 11.71
C MET A 304 25.57 -8.22 11.59
N VAL A 305 25.80 -9.53 11.71
CA VAL A 305 24.79 -10.57 11.45
C VAL A 305 24.49 -11.35 12.72
N ARG A 306 23.23 -11.31 13.16
CA ARG A 306 22.80 -12.06 14.36
C ARG A 306 22.89 -13.58 14.19
N SER A 307 22.58 -14.11 13.00
CA SER A 307 22.48 -15.56 12.78
C SER A 307 22.87 -15.97 11.36
N ILE A 308 21.97 -15.81 10.39
CA ILE A 308 22.13 -16.22 8.99
C ILE A 308 21.86 -15.05 8.03
N LEU A 309 22.41 -15.15 6.82
CA LEU A 309 22.12 -14.23 5.72
C LEU A 309 20.79 -14.57 5.06
N LEU A 310 20.05 -13.54 4.65
CA LEU A 310 18.84 -13.65 3.82
C LEU A 310 17.86 -14.73 4.33
N ARG A 311 17.48 -14.64 5.60
CA ARG A 311 16.52 -15.58 6.20
C ARG A 311 15.25 -15.69 5.35
N GLY A 312 14.90 -16.91 4.97
CA GLY A 312 13.75 -17.22 4.09
C GLY A 312 14.13 -17.41 2.62
N PHE A 313 15.36 -17.10 2.22
CA PHE A 313 15.90 -17.42 0.89
C PHE A 313 16.67 -18.74 0.92
N ASP A 314 16.95 -19.28 -0.26
CA ASP A 314 17.87 -20.41 -0.44
C ASP A 314 19.22 -20.10 0.21
N GLN A 315 19.67 -20.98 1.11
CA GLN A 315 20.83 -20.71 1.94
C GLN A 315 22.16 -20.97 1.22
N ASP A 316 22.21 -21.87 0.23
CA ASP A 316 23.42 -22.03 -0.57
C ASP A 316 23.65 -20.75 -1.40
N MET A 317 22.58 -20.20 -1.97
CA MET A 317 22.64 -18.91 -2.66
C MET A 317 23.00 -17.74 -1.73
N ALA A 318 22.45 -17.72 -0.52
CA ALA A 318 22.75 -16.67 0.46
C ALA A 318 24.22 -16.68 0.89
N GLU A 319 24.81 -17.85 1.12
CA GLU A 319 26.24 -17.96 1.48
C GLU A 319 27.16 -17.67 0.30
N LYS A 320 26.78 -17.99 -0.95
CA LYS A 320 27.51 -17.53 -2.15
C LYS A 320 27.55 -16.01 -2.26
N ILE A 321 26.41 -15.34 -2.01
CA ILE A 321 26.33 -13.88 -1.98
C ILE A 321 27.24 -13.32 -0.89
N GLY A 322 27.16 -13.85 0.33
CA GLY A 322 28.00 -13.43 1.46
C GLY A 322 29.50 -13.60 1.17
N SER A 323 29.88 -14.75 0.61
CA SER A 323 31.27 -15.06 0.25
C SER A 323 31.81 -14.09 -0.80
N TYR A 324 31.03 -13.77 -1.83
CA TYR A 324 31.41 -12.78 -2.84
C TYR A 324 31.55 -11.37 -2.24
N MET A 325 30.60 -10.96 -1.39
CA MET A 325 30.69 -9.67 -0.69
C MET A 325 31.94 -9.56 0.17
N GLN A 326 32.33 -10.65 0.86
CA GLN A 326 33.57 -10.72 1.62
C GLN A 326 34.81 -10.61 0.74
N SER A 327 34.87 -11.31 -0.39
CA SER A 327 36.00 -11.21 -1.32
C SER A 327 36.14 -9.82 -1.92
N GLU A 328 35.05 -9.07 -2.05
CA GLU A 328 35.02 -7.68 -2.51
C GLU A 328 35.29 -6.65 -1.39
N GLY A 329 35.68 -7.08 -0.18
CA GLY A 329 36.16 -6.21 0.90
C GLY A 329 35.14 -5.88 2.00
N ILE A 330 33.91 -6.38 1.93
CA ILE A 330 32.92 -6.18 3.00
C ILE A 330 33.26 -7.07 4.20
N LYS A 331 33.40 -6.45 5.37
CA LYS A 331 33.69 -7.17 6.62
C LYS A 331 32.39 -7.72 7.20
N PHE A 332 32.39 -8.97 7.67
CA PHE A 332 31.24 -9.55 8.37
C PHE A 332 31.59 -9.91 9.81
N ILE A 333 30.73 -9.53 10.75
CA ILE A 333 30.79 -9.95 12.16
C ILE A 333 29.59 -10.85 12.42
N ARG A 334 29.82 -12.16 12.52
CA ARG A 334 28.77 -13.20 12.60
C ARG A 334 29.21 -14.37 13.49
N PRO A 335 28.43 -14.80 14.49
CA PRO A 335 27.19 -14.19 14.99
C PRO A 335 27.46 -13.00 15.93
N CYS A 336 26.71 -11.90 15.79
CA CYS A 336 26.82 -10.75 16.68
C CYS A 336 25.53 -9.90 16.71
N VAL A 337 25.28 -9.22 17.83
CA VAL A 337 24.12 -8.33 18.06
C VAL A 337 24.61 -7.08 18.80
N PRO A 338 24.17 -5.86 18.42
CA PRO A 338 24.59 -4.65 19.10
C PRO A 338 23.97 -4.57 20.50
N LYS A 339 24.68 -3.90 21.42
CA LYS A 339 24.22 -3.66 22.81
C LYS A 339 23.97 -2.19 23.12
N LYS A 340 24.78 -1.30 22.54
CA LYS A 340 24.73 0.15 22.75
C LYS A 340 25.37 0.85 21.56
N VAL A 341 24.86 2.03 21.21
CA VAL A 341 25.48 2.99 20.29
C VAL A 341 25.65 4.29 21.04
N GLU A 342 26.83 4.87 21.02
CA GLU A 342 27.09 6.14 21.69
C GLU A 342 27.90 7.09 20.80
N LYS A 343 27.60 8.38 20.93
CA LYS A 343 28.33 9.44 20.25
C LYS A 343 29.58 9.79 21.06
N LEU A 344 30.75 9.58 20.46
CA LEU A 344 32.01 9.98 21.08
C LEU A 344 32.22 11.50 20.88
N ILE A 345 32.71 12.18 21.92
CA ILE A 345 33.18 13.56 21.80
C ILE A 345 34.52 13.52 21.08
N GLN A 346 34.57 14.04 19.87
CA GLN A 346 35.82 14.19 19.15
C GLN A 346 36.59 15.35 19.80
N MET A 347 37.47 15.05 20.75
CA MET A 347 38.47 16.02 21.20
C MET A 347 39.36 16.31 19.99
N SER A 348 39.22 17.49 19.40
CA SER A 348 40.17 18.00 18.43
C SER A 348 41.53 18.02 19.13
N LEU A 349 42.45 17.14 18.70
CA LEU A 349 43.86 17.28 19.02
C LEU A 349 44.29 18.64 18.47
N ILE A 350 44.49 19.61 19.36
CA ILE A 350 45.20 20.84 19.07
C ILE A 350 46.64 20.40 18.81
N ASN A 351 47.03 20.36 17.53
CA ASN A 351 48.42 20.32 17.10
C ASN A 351 48.70 21.59 16.30
#